data_AF-A0A563C6S8-F1
#
_entry.id   AF-A0A563C6S8-F1
#
_cell.length_a   1.000
_cell.length_b   1.000
_cell.length_c   1.000
_cell.angle_alpha   90.00
_cell.angle_beta   90.00
_cell.angle_gamma   90.00
#
_symmetry.space_group_name_H-M   'P 1'
#
loop_
_entity.id
_entity.type
_entity.pdbx_description
1 polymer ?
#
loop_
_entity_poly.entity_id
_entity_poly.type
_entity_poly.pdbx_seq_one_letter_code
_entity_poly.pdbx_strand_id
1 'polypeptide(L)' 'MQWNFSFGWMLIGLIITTLSGLVVAKYQVISDNMLSGVSSYDRVKFWGLIGVGLGLAVTANLHTFFLTILVSLLFKR' A
#
# COMPACT_ATOMS: atom_id res chain seq x y z
N MET A 1 18.85 -1.29 16.10
CA MET A 1 17.40 -1.52 15.97
C MET A 1 17.19 -2.99 15.65
N GLN A 2 16.54 -3.77 16.52
CA GLN A 2 16.14 -5.13 16.15
C GLN A 2 14.91 -5.01 15.26
N TRP A 3 15.08 -5.27 13.97
CA TRP A 3 13.95 -5.44 13.08
C TRP A 3 13.17 -6.68 13.54
N ASN A 4 11.97 -6.48 14.07
CA ASN A 4 11.11 -7.54 14.53
C ASN A 4 10.04 -7.78 13.46
N PHE A 5 10.16 -8.90 12.76
CA PHE A 5 9.16 -9.30 11.78
C PHE A 5 7.91 -9.79 12.49
N SER A 6 6.80 -9.11 12.27
CA SER A 6 5.49 -9.54 12.76
C SER A 6 4.71 -10.24 11.65
N PHE A 7 4.31 -11.48 11.91
CA PHE A 7 3.42 -12.25 11.05
C PHE A 7 2.03 -11.60 10.91
N GLY A 8 1.55 -10.88 11.94
CA GLY A 8 0.28 -10.17 11.86
C GLY A 8 0.30 -9.06 10.81
N TRP A 9 1.34 -8.22 10.84
CA TRP A 9 1.54 -7.15 9.87
C TRP A 9 1.83 -7.67 8.46
N MET A 10 2.54 -8.80 8.35
CA MET A 10 2.73 -9.50 7.08
C MET A 10 1.40 -9.85 6.42
N LEU A 11 0.47 -10.49 7.18
CA LEU A 11 -0.84 -10.89 6.68
C LEU A 11 -1.70 -9.68 6.29
N ILE A 12 -1.69 -8.61 7.10
CA ILE A 12 -2.40 -7.37 6.78
C ILE A 12 -1.86 -6.77 5.49
N GLY A 13 -0.53 -6.68 5.33
CA GLY A 13 0.09 -6.19 4.11
C GLY A 13 -0.26 -7.03 2.88
N LEU A 14 -0.36 -8.35 3.01
CA LEU A 14 -0.80 -9.23 1.92
C LEU A 14 -2.26 -8.99 1.53
N ILE A 15 -3.15 -8.73 2.49
CA ILE A 15 -4.55 -8.37 2.21
C ILE A 15 -4.60 -7.04 1.45
N ILE A 16 -3.87 -6.03 1.91
CA ILE A 16 -3.79 -4.71 1.24
C ILE A 16 -3.25 -4.87 -0.19
N THR A 17 -2.19 -5.66 -0.36
CA THR A 17 -1.57 -5.93 -1.67
C THR A 17 -2.55 -6.62 -2.60
N THR A 18 -3.28 -7.62 -2.10
CA THR A 18 -4.26 -8.38 -2.89
C THR A 18 -5.42 -7.49 -3.32
N LEU A 19 -5.99 -6.71 -2.41
CA LEU A 19 -7.07 -5.78 -2.72
C LEU A 19 -6.62 -4.70 -3.72
N SER A 20 -5.43 -4.14 -3.55
CA SER A 20 -4.87 -3.16 -4.49
C SER A 20 -4.60 -3.78 -5.86
N GLY A 21 -4.10 -5.02 -5.90
CA GLY A 21 -3.91 -5.78 -7.13
C GLY A 21 -5.22 -6.04 -7.88
N LEU A 22 -6.32 -6.31 -7.15
CA LEU A 22 -7.65 -6.43 -7.74
C LEU A 22 -8.13 -5.11 -8.35
N VAL A 23 -7.84 -3.97 -7.70
CA VAL A 23 -8.14 -2.63 -8.26
C VAL A 23 -7.39 -2.40 -9.57
N VAL A 24 -6.10 -2.78 -9.64
CA VAL A 24 -5.33 -2.71 -10.88
C VAL A 24 -5.89 -3.66 -11.93
N ALA A 25 -6.27 -4.89 -11.57
CA ALA A 25 -6.79 -5.88 -12.52
C ALA A 25 -8.18 -5.51 -13.07
N LYS A 26 -8.99 -4.79 -12.30
CA LYS A 26 -10.36 -4.39 -12.65
C LYS A 26 -10.50 -2.87 -12.87
N TYR A 27 -9.41 -2.20 -13.27
CA TYR A 27 -9.37 -0.75 -13.45
C TYR A 27 -10.47 -0.22 -14.38
N GLN A 28 -10.83 -0.95 -15.44
CA GLN A 28 -11.86 -0.56 -16.40
C GLN A 28 -13.24 -0.52 -15.74
N VAL A 29 -13.63 -1.62 -15.09
CA VAL A 29 -14.92 -1.74 -14.40
C VAL A 29 -15.07 -0.67 -13.31
N ILE A 30 -14.01 -0.42 -12.54
CA ILE A 30 -14.02 0.61 -11.49
C ILE A 30 -14.16 2.00 -12.12
N SER A 31 -13.41 2.26 -13.19
CA SER A 31 -13.44 3.57 -13.82
C SER A 31 -14.77 3.86 -14.51
N ASP A 32 -15.40 2.85 -15.12
CA ASP A 32 -16.66 2.98 -15.85
C ASP A 32 -17.88 3.08 -14.95
N ASN A 33 -17.87 2.40 -13.80
CA ASN A 33 -19.03 2.39 -12.88
C ASN A 33 -18.91 3.42 -11.75
N MET A 34 -17.69 3.81 -11.35
CA MET A 34 -17.47 4.65 -10.16
C MET A 34 -16.72 5.96 -10.45
N LEU A 35 -16.19 6.14 -11.66
CA LEU A 35 -15.47 7.37 -12.06
C LEU A 35 -15.93 7.83 -13.47
N SER A 36 -15.17 8.75 -14.06
CA SER A 36 -15.43 9.38 -15.35
C SER A 36 -15.08 8.48 -16.56
N GLY A 37 -15.23 7.16 -16.43
CA GLY A 37 -14.94 6.17 -17.47
C GLY A 37 -13.50 6.20 -17.96
N VAL A 38 -13.31 6.12 -19.28
CA VAL A 38 -12.01 6.02 -19.97
C VAL A 38 -11.00 7.08 -19.53
N SER A 39 -11.44 8.30 -19.22
CA SER A 39 -10.55 9.39 -18.76
C SER A 39 -9.87 9.14 -17.41
N SER A 40 -10.35 8.15 -16.64
CA SER A 40 -9.85 7.83 -15.30
C SER A 40 -9.03 6.54 -15.25
N TYR A 41 -8.87 5.83 -16.37
CA TYR A 41 -8.17 4.54 -16.43
C TYR A 41 -6.73 4.64 -15.90
N ASP A 42 -5.99 5.66 -16.35
CA ASP A 42 -4.60 5.84 -15.95
C ASP A 42 -4.48 6.22 -14.47
N ARG A 43 -5.43 7.02 -13.95
CA ARG A 43 -5.47 7.37 -12.53
C ARG A 43 -5.75 6.14 -11.66
N VAL A 44 -6.73 5.32 -12.01
CA VAL A 44 -7.10 4.13 -11.24
C VAL A 44 -5.96 3.09 -11.26
N LYS A 45 -5.31 2.90 -12.40
CA LYS A 45 -4.10 2.06 -12.49
C LYS A 45 -2.98 2.58 -11.60
N PHE A 46 -2.70 3.89 -11.67
CA PHE A 46 -1.62 4.52 -10.91
C PHE A 46 -1.85 4.39 -9.39
N TRP A 47 -3.06 4.71 -8.92
CA TRP A 47 -3.41 4.55 -7.51
C TRP A 47 -3.43 3.11 -7.04
N GLY A 48 -3.90 2.18 -7.88
CA GLY A 48 -3.83 0.75 -7.59
C GLY A 48 -2.38 0.25 -7.47
N LEU A 49 -1.48 0.71 -8.36
CA LEU A 49 -0.07 0.36 -8.32
C LEU A 49 0.63 0.91 -7.07
N ILE A 50 0.31 2.15 -6.67
CA ILE A 50 0.77 2.73 -5.40
C ILE A 50 0.26 1.89 -4.21
N GLY A 51 -1.00 1.48 -4.23
CA GLY A 51 -1.58 0.61 -3.21
C GLY A 51 -0.85 -0.73 -3.08
N VAL A 52 -0.47 -1.35 -4.21
CA VAL A 52 0.36 -2.56 -4.22
C VAL A 52 1.72 -2.31 -3.58
N GLY A 53 2.40 -1.22 -3.94
CA GLY A 53 3.69 -0.85 -3.33
C GLY A 53 3.59 -0.60 -1.82
N LEU A 54 2.54 0.09 -1.37
CA LEU A 54 2.25 0.29 0.05
C LEU A 54 1.96 -1.02 0.78
N GLY A 55 1.14 -1.90 0.19
CA GLY A 55 0.84 -3.22 0.75
C GLY A 55 2.11 -4.04 0.97
N LEU A 56 3.00 -4.08 -0.02
CA LEU A 56 4.30 -4.76 0.09
C LEU A 56 5.20 -4.14 1.16
N ALA A 57 5.23 -2.80 1.27
CA ALA A 57 5.98 -2.12 2.33
C ALA A 57 5.42 -2.46 3.73
N VAL A 58 4.11 -2.58 3.87
CA VAL A 58 3.47 -3.04 5.11
C VAL A 58 3.82 -4.50 5.40
N THR A 59 3.79 -5.38 4.39
CA THR A 59 4.19 -6.80 4.52
C THR A 59 5.62 -6.94 5.04
N ALA A 60 6.53 -6.09 4.55
CA ALA A 60 7.93 -6.07 4.98
C ALA A 60 8.17 -5.35 6.33
N ASN A 61 7.10 -4.91 7.02
CA ASN A 61 7.19 -4.12 8.25
C ASN A 61 8.00 -2.80 8.07
N LEU A 62 8.09 -2.24 6.86
CA LEU A 62 8.83 -0.97 6.62
C LEU A 62 8.20 0.21 7.37
N HIS A 63 6.89 0.17 7.62
CA HIS A 63 6.19 1.22 8.34
C HIS A 63 6.72 1.39 9.78
N THR A 64 7.10 0.31 10.48
CA THR A 64 7.70 0.41 11.82
C THR A 64 9.09 1.00 11.78
N PHE A 65 9.84 0.75 10.70
CA PHE A 65 11.15 1.35 10.47
C PHE A 65 11.05 2.88 10.28
N PHE A 66 10.15 3.35 9.42
CA PHE A 66 9.92 4.79 9.24
C PHE A 66 9.43 5.48 10.52
N LEU A 67 8.51 4.84 11.26
CA LEU A 67 8.05 5.35 12.55
C LEU A 67 9.20 5.47 13.56
N THR A 68 10.09 4.48 13.61
CA THR A 68 11.24 4.50 14.52
C THR A 68 12.21 5.62 14.15
N ILE A 69 12.51 5.82 12.87
CA ILE A 69 13.34 6.95 12.40
C ILE A 69 12.70 8.28 12.76
N LEU A 70 11.40 8.44 12.53
CA LEU A 70 10.67 9.67 12.81
C LEU A 70 10.69 9.99 14.31
N VAL A 71 10.43 9.00 15.16
CA VAL A 71 10.52 9.16 16.63
C VAL A 71 11.94 9.51 17.04
N SER A 72 12.96 8.83 16.52
CA SER A 72 14.37 9.14 16.83
C SER A 72 14.78 10.56 16.40
N LEU A 73 14.32 11.03 15.25
CA LEU A 73 14.57 12.39 14.77
C LEU A 73 13.87 13.44 15.64
N LEU A 74 12.61 13.20 16.00
CA LEU A 74 11.78 14.16 16.72
C LEU A 74 12.17 14.24 18.21
N PHE A 75 12.53 13.11 18.81
CA PHE A 75 12.89 13.02 20.22
C PHE A 75 14.41 12.98 20.47
N LYS A 76 15.25 13.16 19.43
CA LYS A 76 16.73 13.13 19.50
C LYS A 76 17.26 11.97 20.36
N ARG A 77 16.75 10.76 20.10
CA ARG A 77 17.11 9.55 20.83
C ARG A 77 17.69 8.48 19.91
#